data_AF-A0A9Q3CYD0-F1
#
_entry.id   AF-A0A9Q3CYD0-F1
#
_cell.length_a   1.000
_cell.length_b   1.000
_cell.length_c   1.000
_cell.angle_alpha   90.00
_cell.angle_beta   90.00
_cell.angle_gamma   90.00
#
_symmetry.space_group_name_H-M   'P 1'
#
loop_
_entity.id
_entity.type
_entity.pdbx_description
1 polymer ?
#
loop_
_entity_poly.entity_id
_entity_poly.type
_entity_poly.pdbx_seq_one_letter_code
_entity_poly.pdbx_strand_id
1 'polypeptide(L)'
;MIQTLEDMVRRSCAYGLECKDYDGVTHYWLTNLPALEISYKTSVHDSTNQTSAILDKGCNLRVPQDSLRKDLVERHPTTDNFKGMLEKSRKNAVPCMEDSPSYSKQIWDKSHAIPDFKVGDLVLVSTTNFNNIKG
;
A
#
# COMPACT_ATOMS: atom_id res chain seq x y z
N MET A 1 -1.35 -7.09 3.95
CA MET A 1 -0.11 -6.36 4.31
C MET A 1 0.89 -6.37 3.15
N ILE A 2 1.37 -7.53 2.69
CA ILE A 2 2.24 -7.62 1.48
C ILE A 2 1.47 -7.25 0.20
N GLN A 3 0.26 -7.77 0.02
CA GLN A 3 -0.57 -7.49 -1.16
C GLN A 3 -0.87 -6.00 -1.35
N THR A 4 -1.05 -5.25 -0.26
CA THR A 4 -1.38 -3.82 -0.31
C THR A 4 -0.20 -2.98 -0.80
N LEU A 5 1.01 -3.33 -0.35
CA LEU A 5 2.25 -2.69 -0.82
C LEU A 5 2.54 -3.06 -2.27
N GLU A 6 2.34 -4.33 -2.64
CA GLU A 6 2.48 -4.81 -4.02
C GLU A 6 1.52 -4.09 -4.97
N ASP A 7 0.26 -3.90 -4.56
CA ASP A 7 -0.74 -3.20 -5.37
C ASP A 7 -0.45 -1.69 -5.44
N MET A 8 0.06 -1.07 -4.35
CA MET A 8 0.55 0.30 -4.39
C MET A 8 1.71 0.47 -5.37
N VAL A 9 2.68 -0.45 -5.37
CA VAL A 9 3.80 -0.43 -6.32
C VAL A 9 3.29 -0.64 -7.74
N ARG A 10 2.43 -1.64 -7.98
CA ARG A 10 1.84 -1.93 -9.29
C ARG A 10 1.09 -0.73 -9.86
N ARG A 11 0.27 -0.07 -9.05
CA ARG A 11 -0.49 1.14 -9.46
C ARG A 11 0.42 2.34 -9.64
N SER A 12 1.42 2.53 -8.77
CA SER A 12 2.40 3.61 -8.94
C SER A 12 3.19 3.48 -10.26
N CYS A 13 3.56 2.25 -10.66
CA CYS A 13 4.19 1.98 -11.94
C CYS A 13 3.23 2.19 -13.13
N ALA A 14 1.92 1.99 -12.94
CA ALA A 14 0.90 2.19 -13.97
C ALA A 14 0.64 3.67 -14.30
N TYR A 15 0.86 4.59 -13.35
CA TYR A 15 0.79 6.04 -13.59
C TYR A 15 2.02 6.62 -14.33
N GLY A 16 2.97 5.76 -14.68
CA GLY A 16 4.22 6.08 -15.38
C GLY A 16 5.42 5.60 -14.59
N LEU A 17 6.38 4.97 -15.27
CA LEU A 17 7.68 4.57 -14.70
C LEU A 17 8.53 5.78 -14.23
N GLU A 18 8.10 6.98 -14.60
CA GLU A 18 8.81 8.24 -14.56
C GLU A 18 7.94 9.32 -13.90
N CYS A 19 8.29 9.74 -12.69
CA CYS A 19 7.70 10.91 -12.04
C CYS A 19 8.61 12.11 -12.25
N LYS A 20 8.14 13.14 -12.97
CA LYS A 20 8.89 14.39 -13.12
C LYS A 20 8.66 15.30 -11.91
N ASP A 21 9.75 15.72 -11.30
CA ASP A 21 9.77 16.80 -10.31
C ASP A 21 9.55 18.16 -10.97
N TYR A 22 9.28 19.17 -10.13
CA TYR A 22 9.13 20.56 -10.56
C TYR A 22 10.40 21.09 -11.29
N ASP A 23 11.58 20.59 -10.91
CA ASP A 23 12.86 20.94 -11.55
C ASP A 23 13.13 20.16 -12.86
N GLY A 24 12.16 19.37 -13.34
CA GLY A 24 12.27 18.60 -14.57
C GLY A 24 13.08 17.30 -14.45
N VAL A 25 13.54 16.95 -13.25
CA VAL A 25 14.22 15.68 -12.98
C VAL A 25 13.22 14.53 -13.03
N THR A 26 13.53 13.53 -13.84
CA THR A 26 12.72 12.31 -13.94
C THR A 26 13.16 11.30 -12.89
N HIS A 27 12.26 10.97 -11.97
CA HIS A 27 12.46 9.91 -10.98
C HIS A 27 11.88 8.60 -11.47
N TYR A 28 12.69 7.54 -11.45
CA TYR A 28 12.20 6.19 -11.68
C TYR A 28 11.38 5.71 -10.48
N TRP A 29 10.44 4.80 -10.72
CA TRP A 29 9.61 4.17 -9.67
C TRP A 29 10.45 3.60 -8.50
N LEU A 30 11.65 3.10 -8.78
CA LEU A 30 12.58 2.56 -7.79
C LEU A 30 13.03 3.63 -6.78
N THR A 31 13.28 4.86 -7.25
CA THR A 31 13.65 6.01 -6.42
C THR A 31 12.49 6.46 -5.52
N ASN A 32 11.25 6.16 -5.92
CA ASN A 32 10.04 6.52 -5.17
C ASN A 32 9.63 5.44 -4.15
N LEU A 33 10.25 4.25 -4.18
CA LEU A 33 9.89 3.13 -3.32
C LEU A 33 10.02 3.44 -1.81
N PRO A 34 11.09 4.11 -1.34
CA PRO A 34 11.18 4.51 0.08
C PRO A 34 10.07 5.48 0.48
N ALA A 35 9.68 6.41 -0.40
CA ALA A 35 8.61 7.37 -0.14
C ALA A 35 7.23 6.68 -0.08
N LEU A 36 6.99 5.69 -0.95
CA LEU A 36 5.78 4.87 -0.92
C LEU A 36 5.70 4.02 0.35
N GLU A 37 6.80 3.42 0.78
CA GLU A 37 6.86 2.62 2.01
C GLU A 37 6.54 3.48 3.25
N ILE A 38 7.13 4.67 3.33
CA ILE A 38 6.83 5.64 4.41
C ILE A 38 5.35 6.04 4.38
N SER A 39 4.81 6.30 3.19
CA SER A 39 3.40 6.67 3.02
C SER A 39 2.46 5.55 3.48
N TYR A 40 2.76 4.30 3.12
CA TYR A 40 2.01 3.14 3.58
C TYR A 40 2.07 2.99 5.11
N LYS A 41 3.27 3.08 5.70
CA LYS A 41 3.47 2.91 7.15
C LYS A 41 2.79 3.99 7.99
N THR A 42 2.62 5.19 7.44
CA THR A 42 1.98 6.34 8.12
C THR A 42 0.50 6.50 7.79
N SER A 43 -0.03 5.73 6.84
CA SER A 43 -1.45 5.72 6.51
C SER A 43 -2.28 4.99 7.56
N VAL A 44 -3.45 5.54 7.92
CA VAL A 44 -4.39 4.93 8.86
C VAL A 44 -5.19 3.87 8.10
N HIS A 45 -5.23 2.66 8.65
CA HIS A 45 -6.00 1.56 8.06
C HIS A 45 -7.45 1.60 8.56
N ASP A 46 -8.41 1.44 7.64
CA ASP A 46 -9.84 1.61 7.91
C ASP A 46 -10.38 0.62 8.97
N SER A 47 -9.97 -0.65 8.91
CA SER A 47 -10.47 -1.66 9.85
C SER A 47 -9.91 -1.54 11.27
N THR A 48 -8.71 -0.97 11.45
CA THR A 48 -8.05 -0.88 12.76
C THR A 48 -8.02 0.54 13.31
N ASN A 49 -8.35 1.54 12.49
CA ASN A 49 -8.19 2.97 12.80
C ASN A 49 -6.79 3.34 13.32
N GLN A 50 -5.78 2.53 12.99
CA GLN A 50 -4.39 2.73 13.40
C GLN A 50 -3.47 2.65 12.18
N THR A 51 -2.31 3.29 12.29
CA THR A 51 -1.27 3.19 11.27
C THR A 51 -0.54 1.86 11.39
N SER A 52 -0.03 1.36 10.27
CA SER A 52 0.78 0.14 10.25
C SER A 52 2.03 0.27 11.14
N ALA A 53 2.63 1.46 11.22
CA ALA A 53 3.76 1.74 12.10
C ALA A 53 3.45 1.57 13.60
N ILE A 54 2.25 1.98 14.04
CA ILE A 54 1.82 1.76 15.44
C ILE A 54 1.65 0.27 15.72
N LEU A 55 1.02 -0.47 14.81
CA LEU A 55 0.77 -1.90 15.00
C LEU A 55 2.07 -2.72 15.03
N ASP A 56 3.07 -2.33 14.24
CA ASP A 56 4.36 -3.03 14.14
C ASP A 56 5.35 -2.62 15.23
N LYS A 57 5.51 -1.31 15.47
CA LYS A 57 6.58 -0.75 16.31
C LYS A 57 6.09 -0.03 17.56
N GLY A 58 4.77 0.11 17.75
CA GLY A 58 4.18 0.85 18.85
C GLY A 58 4.36 2.38 18.76
N CYS A 59 4.90 2.91 17.66
CA CYS A 59 5.10 4.34 17.48
C CYS A 59 4.98 4.77 16.02
N ASN A 60 4.51 6.01 15.81
CA ASN A 60 4.47 6.63 14.49
C ASN A 60 5.86 7.10 14.07
N LEU A 61 6.18 6.90 12.78
CA LEU A 61 7.36 7.48 12.15
C LEU A 61 7.25 9.00 12.17
N ARG A 62 8.29 9.69 12.64
CA ARG A 62 8.40 11.15 12.52
C ARG A 62 8.77 11.50 11.08
N VAL A 63 7.79 11.92 10.29
CA VAL A 63 8.05 12.38 8.92
C VAL A 63 8.37 13.89 8.90
N PRO A 64 9.24 14.37 7.99
CA PRO A 64 9.61 15.78 7.91
C PRO A 64 8.40 16.71 7.73
N GLN A 65 7.32 16.24 7.10
CA GLN A 65 6.09 17.00 6.92
C GLN A 65 5.44 17.42 8.25
N ASP A 66 5.52 16.57 9.29
CA ASP A 66 5.02 16.88 10.64
C ASP A 66 5.94 17.88 11.36
N SER A 67 7.20 17.97 10.94
CA SER A 67 8.25 18.81 11.55
C SER A 67 8.43 20.16 10.84
N LEU A 68 7.84 20.35 9.66
CA LEU A 68 7.92 21.61 8.92
C LEU A 68 7.00 22.64 9.57
N ARG A 69 7.58 23.47 10.44
CA ARG A 69 6.91 24.67 10.97
C ARG A 69 6.39 25.51 9.81
N LYS A 70 5.08 25.80 9.83
CA LYS A 70 4.42 26.66 8.85
C LYS A 70 4.95 28.11 8.89
N ASP A 71 5.58 28.48 10.00
CA ASP A 71 6.04 29.84 10.30
C ASP A 71 7.49 30.12 9.82
N LEU A 72 8.13 29.17 9.14
CA LEU A 72 9.47 29.38 8.58
C LEU A 72 9.38 30.19 7.28
N VAL A 73 9.92 31.41 7.32
CA VAL A 73 9.89 32.41 6.23
C VAL A 73 10.77 32.01 5.03
N GLU A 74 11.83 31.24 5.26
CA GLU A 74 12.69 30.70 4.20
C GLU A 74 12.73 29.17 4.28
N ARG A 75 12.02 28.51 3.36
CA ARG A 75 12.18 27.08 3.12
C ARG A 75 13.17 26.88 1.98
N HIS A 76 14.14 25.99 2.17
CA HIS A 76 15.06 25.63 1.10
C HIS A 76 14.26 25.00 -0.06
N PRO A 77 14.51 25.37 -1.33
CA PRO A 77 13.69 24.94 -2.47
C PRO A 77 13.60 23.40 -2.58
N THR A 78 14.67 22.68 -2.25
CA THR A 78 14.68 21.20 -2.22
C THR A 78 13.68 20.61 -1.21
N THR A 79 13.50 21.26 -0.06
CA THR A 79 12.55 20.81 0.97
C THR A 79 11.11 20.99 0.52
N ASP A 80 10.83 22.08 -0.19
CA ASP A 80 9.52 22.33 -0.78
C ASP A 80 9.20 21.37 -1.93
N ASN A 81 10.20 21.06 -2.77
CA ASN A 81 10.08 20.07 -3.83
C ASN A 81 9.79 18.67 -3.25
N PHE A 82 10.56 18.25 -2.24
CA PHE A 82 10.34 16.96 -1.57
C PHE A 82 8.96 16.89 -0.88
N LYS A 83 8.51 17.98 -0.25
CA LYS A 83 7.17 18.07 0.33
C LYS A 83 6.08 17.93 -0.74
N GLY A 84 6.25 18.59 -1.89
CA GLY A 84 5.34 18.48 -3.03
C GLY A 84 5.27 17.05 -3.57
N MET A 85 6.42 16.39 -3.71
CA MET A 85 6.50 15.00 -4.13
C MET A 85 5.78 14.06 -3.14
N LEU A 86 6.00 14.24 -1.84
CA LEU A 86 5.31 13.46 -0.81
C LEU A 86 3.79 13.68 -0.82
N GLU A 87 3.31 14.92 -0.93
CA GLU A 87 1.87 15.19 -1.01
C GLU A 87 1.25 14.59 -2.27
N LYS A 88 1.95 14.62 -3.40
CA LYS A 88 1.50 14.00 -4.65
C LYS A 88 1.44 12.48 -4.52
N SER A 89 2.48 11.86 -3.96
CA SER A 89 2.50 10.42 -3.67
C SER A 89 1.39 10.01 -2.71
N ARG A 90 1.12 10.81 -1.67
CA ARG A 90 0.03 10.57 -0.72
C ARG A 90 -1.34 10.66 -1.40
N LYS A 91 -1.58 11.69 -2.22
CA LYS A 91 -2.81 11.83 -3.00
C LYS A 91 -3.06 10.64 -3.92
N ASN A 92 -2.01 10.06 -4.50
CA ASN A 92 -2.12 8.86 -5.33
C ASN A 92 -2.32 7.58 -4.50
N ALA A 93 -1.74 7.51 -3.30
CA ALA A 93 -1.84 6.37 -2.41
C ALA A 93 -3.24 6.19 -1.81
N VAL A 94 -3.93 7.29 -1.46
CA VAL A 94 -5.28 7.25 -0.85
C VAL A 94 -6.30 6.44 -1.68
N PRO A 95 -6.57 6.77 -2.96
CA PRO A 95 -7.51 5.98 -3.76
C PRO A 95 -7.01 4.54 -3.97
N CYS A 96 -5.69 4.34 -4.07
CA CYS A 96 -5.14 2.99 -4.17
C CYS A 96 -5.46 2.13 -2.94
N MET A 97 -5.47 2.73 -1.75
CA MET A 97 -5.83 2.06 -0.50
C MET A 97 -7.33 1.76 -0.42
N GLU A 98 -8.19 2.71 -0.83
CA GLU A 98 -9.64 2.55 -0.84
C GLU A 98 -10.09 1.48 -1.85
N ASP A 99 -9.44 1.43 -3.02
CA ASP A 99 -9.77 0.52 -4.11
C ASP A 99 -9.12 -0.87 -3.97
N SER A 100 -8.14 -1.05 -3.06
CA SER A 100 -7.45 -2.34 -2.92
C SER A 100 -8.34 -3.45 -2.33
N PRO A 101 -9.15 -3.22 -1.28
CA PRO A 101 -10.11 -4.20 -0.77
C PRO A 101 -11.19 -4.57 -1.78
N SER A 102 -11.74 -3.58 -2.49
CA SER A 102 -12.81 -3.79 -3.48
C SER A 102 -12.30 -4.61 -4.67
N TYR A 103 -11.11 -4.29 -5.18
CA TYR A 103 -10.45 -5.05 -6.24
C TYR A 103 -10.14 -6.50 -5.81
N SER A 104 -9.59 -6.67 -4.61
CA SER A 104 -9.29 -7.99 -4.05
C SER A 104 -10.55 -8.84 -3.90
N LYS A 105 -11.64 -8.22 -3.43
CA LYS A 105 -12.96 -8.87 -3.34
C LYS A 105 -13.49 -9.27 -4.72
N GLN A 106 -13.41 -8.40 -5.73
CA GLN A 106 -13.88 -8.74 -7.08
C GLN A 106 -13.10 -9.89 -7.71
N ILE A 107 -11.77 -9.96 -7.51
CA ILE A 107 -10.97 -11.11 -7.97
C ILE A 107 -11.38 -12.37 -7.23
N TRP A 108 -11.57 -12.28 -5.91
CA TRP A 108 -12.02 -13.40 -5.11
C TRP A 108 -13.37 -13.90 -5.59
N ASP A 109 -14.37 -13.03 -5.69
CA ASP A 109 -15.74 -13.36 -6.14
C ASP A 109 -15.76 -13.93 -7.57
N LYS A 110 -14.87 -13.46 -8.46
CA LYS A 110 -14.76 -13.96 -9.84
C LYS A 110 -14.06 -15.32 -9.93
N SER A 111 -13.08 -15.59 -9.07
CA SER A 111 -12.31 -16.84 -9.08
C SER A 111 -12.92 -17.93 -8.20
N HIS A 112 -13.65 -17.56 -7.15
CA HIS A 112 -14.32 -18.49 -6.25
C HIS A 112 -15.67 -18.90 -6.83
N ALA A 113 -15.65 -19.93 -7.67
CA ALA A 113 -16.83 -20.77 -7.82
C ALA A 113 -17.00 -21.59 -6.55
N ILE A 114 -18.02 -21.29 -5.73
CA ILE A 114 -18.41 -22.18 -4.63
C ILE A 114 -18.92 -23.46 -5.29
N PRO A 115 -18.25 -24.61 -5.10
CA PRO A 115 -18.73 -25.85 -5.68
C PRO A 115 -20.01 -26.26 -4.93
N ASP A 116 -21.08 -26.56 -5.66
CA ASP A 116 -22.31 -27.12 -5.08
C ASP A 116 -22.08 -28.60 -4.78
N PHE A 117 -21.62 -28.90 -3.56
CA PHE A 117 -21.42 -30.28 -3.11
C PHE A 117 -22.72 -30.85 -2.55
N LYS A 118 -23.15 -32.00 -3.06
CA LYS A 118 -24.30 -32.73 -2.51
C LYS A 118 -23.83 -33.91 -1.66
N VAL A 119 -24.66 -34.28 -0.70
CA VAL A 119 -24.39 -35.46 0.15
C VAL A 119 -24.34 -36.70 -0.73
N GLY A 120 -23.19 -37.36 -0.78
CA GLY A 120 -22.93 -38.53 -1.63
C GLY A 120 -21.98 -38.28 -2.80
N ASP A 121 -21.60 -37.03 -3.07
CA ASP A 121 -20.63 -36.72 -4.13
C ASP A 121 -19.21 -37.14 -3.76
N LEU A 122 -18.51 -37.75 -4.71
CA LEU A 122 -17.08 -38.07 -4.58
C LEU A 122 -16.26 -36.80 -4.80
N VAL A 123 -15.58 -36.35 -3.75
CA VAL A 123 -14.70 -35.18 -3.79
C VAL A 123 -13.26 -35.57 -3.56
N LEU A 124 -12.35 -34.91 -4.28
CA LEU A 124 -10.91 -35.06 -4.08
C LEU A 124 -10.45 -34.06 -3.02
N VAL A 125 -9.78 -34.57 -1.99
CA VAL A 125 -9.24 -33.74 -0.90
C VAL A 125 -7.76 -33.48 -1.18
N SER A 126 -7.37 -32.21 -1.25
CA SER A 126 -5.96 -31.82 -1.40
C SER A 126 -5.20 -32.14 -0.11
N THR A 127 -4.26 -33.08 -0.18
CA THR A 127 -3.45 -33.54 0.97
C THR A 127 -2.35 -32.58 1.39
N THR A 128 -2.12 -31.51 0.62
CA THR A 128 -0.99 -30.56 0.79
C THR A 128 -0.92 -29.88 2.15
N ASN A 129 -2.05 -29.67 2.83
CA ASN A 129 -2.11 -29.04 4.16
C ASN A 129 -2.45 -30.04 5.30
N PHE A 130 -2.56 -31.34 5.02
CA PHE A 130 -2.89 -32.37 6.01
C PHE A 130 -1.66 -32.93 6.74
N ASN A 131 -0.79 -32.05 7.24
CA ASN A 131 0.36 -32.46 8.05
C ASN A 131 0.01 -32.76 9.52
N ASN A 132 -1.24 -32.53 9.94
CA ASN A 132 -1.69 -32.67 11.34
C ASN A 132 -2.56 -33.91 11.62
N ILE A 133 -2.71 -34.88 10.70
CA ILE A 133 -3.46 -36.14 10.98
C ILE A 133 -2.53 -37.29 11.41
N LYS A 134 -1.49 -37.00 12.20
CA LYS A 134 -0.83 -38.05 13.00
C LYS A 134 -1.51 -38.10 14.37
N GLY A 135 -2.65 -38.77 14.42
CA GLY A 135 -3.25 -39.35 15.62
C GLY A 135 -3.16 -40.87 15.50
#